data_AF-A0A7Z9WDY9-F1
#
_entry.id   AF-A0A7Z9WDY9-F1
#
_cell.length_a   1.000
_cell.length_b   1.000
_cell.length_c   1.000
_cell.angle_alpha   90.00
_cell.angle_beta   90.00
_cell.angle_gamma   90.00
#
_symmetry.space_group_name_H-M   'P 1'
#
loop_
_entity.id
_entity.type
_entity.pdbx_description
1 polymer ?
#
loop_
_entity_poly.entity_id
_entity_poly.type
_entity_poly.pdbx_seq_one_letter_code
_entity_poly.pdbx_strand_id
1 'polypeptide(L)' 'MSGKAFFIDTTLCTACRGCQVACKQWNQLPAEKTQNWGSYQNPKDLSFQTYKLVRFREHMGPD' A
#
# COMPACT_ATOMS: atom_id res chain seq x y z
N MET A 1 -1.77 30.33 -8.69
CA MET A 1 -2.47 29.03 -8.66
C MET A 1 -2.18 28.36 -7.33
N SER A 2 -3.19 27.93 -6.59
CA SER A 2 -3.00 27.08 -5.40
C SER A 2 -2.79 25.63 -5.82
N GLY A 3 -1.73 24.98 -5.36
CA GLY A 3 -1.46 23.56 -5.63
C GLY A 3 -2.42 22.62 -4.89
N LYS A 4 -2.36 21.32 -5.23
CA LYS A 4 -3.02 20.23 -4.49
C LYS A 4 -1.99 19.47 -3.67
N ALA A 5 -2.38 18.97 -2.50
CA ALA A 5 -1.53 18.18 -1.61
C ALA A 5 -2.32 17.04 -0.96
N PHE A 6 -1.61 15.99 -0.53
CA PHE A 6 -2.14 14.91 0.29
C PHE A 6 -1.40 14.88 1.63
N PHE A 7 -2.16 14.83 2.73
CA PHE A 7 -1.62 14.51 4.05
C PHE A 7 -2.05 13.08 4.39
N ILE A 8 -1.08 12.20 4.61
CA ILE A 8 -1.31 10.78 4.92
C ILE A 8 -0.73 10.52 6.30
N ASP A 9 -1.60 10.54 7.32
CA ASP A 9 -1.22 10.23 8.68
C ASP A 9 -1.11 8.71 8.88
N THR A 10 0.12 8.21 9.01
CA THR A 10 0.39 6.78 9.21
C THR A 10 0.08 6.30 10.62
N THR A 11 -0.08 7.20 11.61
CA THR A 11 -0.38 6.82 13.01
C THR A 11 -1.80 6.27 13.17
N LEU A 12 -2.70 6.61 12.25
CA LEU A 12 -4.08 6.13 12.20
C LEU A 12 -4.29 4.99 11.19
N CYS A 13 -3.24 4.59 10.47
CA CYS A 13 -3.34 3.55 9.45
C CYS A 13 -3.47 2.16 10.10
N THR A 14 -4.60 1.49 9.86
CA THR A 14 -4.84 0.09 10.32
C THR A 14 -4.39 -0.96 9.32
N ALA A 15 -3.66 -0.55 8.28
CA ALA A 15 -3.19 -1.40 7.18
C ALA A 15 -4.29 -2.25 6.49
N CYS A 16 -5.54 -1.77 6.46
CA CYS A 16 -6.67 -2.49 5.85
C CYS A 16 -6.54 -2.76 4.34
N ARG A 17 -5.58 -2.10 3.66
CA ARG A 17 -5.34 -2.15 2.21
C ARG A 17 -6.49 -1.69 1.32
N GLY A 18 -7.52 -1.05 1.89
CA GLY A 18 -8.62 -0.46 1.12
C GLY A 18 -8.14 0.52 0.04
N CYS A 19 -7.15 1.36 0.35
CA CYS A 19 -6.57 2.31 -0.61
C CYS A 19 -5.82 1.63 -1.78
N GLN A 20 -5.19 0.48 -1.54
CA GLN A 20 -4.51 -0.30 -2.57
C GLN A 20 -5.52 -0.96 -3.52
N VAL A 21 -6.61 -1.52 -2.98
CA VAL A 21 -7.71 -2.09 -3.78
C VAL A 21 -8.45 -1.00 -4.56
N ALA A 22 -8.79 0.12 -3.91
CA ALA A 22 -9.49 1.24 -4.54
C ALA A 22 -8.70 1.85 -5.70
N CYS A 23 -7.37 1.96 -5.56
CA CYS A 23 -6.50 2.44 -6.64
C CYS A 23 -6.59 1.53 -7.88
N LYS A 24 -6.56 0.21 -7.70
CA LYS A 24 -6.73 -0.73 -8.83
C LYS A 24 -8.13 -0.68 -9.41
N GLN A 25 -9.15 -0.63 -8.56
CA GLN A 25 -10.56 -0.59 -8.99
C GLN A 25 -10.84 0.66 -9.83
N TRP A 26 -10.37 1.83 -9.41
CA TRP A 26 -10.55 3.07 -10.16
C TRP A 26 -9.80 3.08 -11.50
N ASN A 27 -8.57 2.57 -11.51
CA ASN A 27 -7.72 2.55 -12.71
C ASN A 27 -7.86 1.27 -13.57
N GLN A 28 -8.80 0.38 -13.23
CA GLN A 28 -9.05 -0.89 -13.92
C GLN A 28 -7.78 -1.75 -14.08
N LEU A 29 -6.92 -1.75 -13.05
CA LEU A 29 -5.65 -2.48 -13.07
C LEU A 29 -5.84 -3.95 -12.63
N PRO A 30 -5.17 -4.90 -13.30
CA PRO A 30 -5.26 -6.30 -12.92
C PRO A 30 -4.54 -6.60 -11.59
N ALA A 31 -4.87 -7.74 -11.00
CA ALA A 31 -4.10 -8.32 -9.91
C ALA A 31 -2.76 -8.87 -10.44
N GLU A 32 -1.73 -8.83 -9.60
CA GLU A 32 -0.44 -9.46 -9.90
C GLU A 32 -0.39 -10.84 -9.27
N LYS A 33 0.33 -11.77 -9.90
CA LYS A 33 0.65 -13.05 -9.26
C LYS A 33 1.68 -12.79 -8.16
N THR A 34 1.32 -13.11 -6.92
CA THR A 34 2.16 -12.92 -5.75
C THR A 34 2.29 -14.22 -4.96
N GLN A 35 3.35 -14.32 -4.17
CA GLN A 35 3.53 -15.39 -3.19
C GLN A 35 3.78 -14.77 -1.81
N ASN A 36 3.45 -15.49 -0.75
CA ASN A 36 3.85 -15.08 0.59
C ASN A 36 5.37 -15.27 0.73
N TRP A 37 6.07 -14.24 1.22
CA TRP A 37 7.53 -14.22 1.38
C TRP A 37 7.96 -13.96 2.83
N GLY A 38 7.08 -14.22 3.80
CA GLY A 38 7.32 -13.94 5.22
C GLY A 38 6.84 -12.55 5.66
N SER A 39 5.95 -11.92 4.88
CA SER A 39 5.33 -10.63 5.23
C SER A 39 3.88 -10.60 4.75
N TYR A 40 3.02 -9.89 5.49
CA TYR A 40 1.66 -9.57 5.06
C TYR A 40 1.63 -8.61 3.86
N GLN A 41 2.73 -7.91 3.57
CA GLN A 41 2.87 -7.05 2.40
C GLN A 41 2.82 -7.86 1.10
N ASN A 42 1.82 -7.57 0.27
CA ASN A 42 1.75 -8.04 -1.12
C ASN A 42 0.96 -7.05 -2.00
N PRO A 43 1.36 -6.78 -3.26
CA PRO A 43 2.59 -7.25 -3.93
C PRO A 43 3.90 -6.83 -3.24
N LYS A 44 5.02 -7.45 -3.60
CA LYS A 44 6.31 -7.19 -2.93
C LYS A 44 6.77 -5.74 -3.12
N ASP A 45 6.50 -5.17 -4.29
CA ASP A 45 6.81 -3.77 -4.60
C ASP A 45 5.79 -3.15 -5.55
N LEU A 46 5.97 -1.86 -5.85
CA LEU A 46 5.25 -1.18 -6.92
C LEU A 46 5.59 -1.81 -8.28
N SER A 47 4.68 -1.67 -9.22
CA SER A 47 4.86 -2.17 -10.59
C SER A 47 4.02 -1.32 -11.55
N PHE A 48 4.08 -1.64 -12.84
CA PHE A 48 3.19 -1.07 -13.84
C PHE A 48 1.69 -1.34 -13.56
N GLN A 49 1.37 -2.35 -12.74
CA GLN A 49 0.01 -2.76 -12.38
C GLN A 49 -0.37 -2.37 -10.93
N THR A 50 0.55 -1.78 -10.16
CA THR A 50 0.33 -1.42 -8.75
C THR A 50 0.95 -0.05 -8.44
N TYR A 51 0.13 1.00 -8.46
CA TYR A 51 0.56 2.39 -8.19
C TYR A 51 0.57 2.74 -6.71
N LYS A 52 -0.23 2.03 -5.91
CA LYS A 52 -0.35 2.21 -4.46
C LYS A 52 -0.07 0.89 -3.77
N LEU A 53 0.85 0.91 -2.81
CA LEU A 53 1.20 -0.24 -1.99
C LEU A 53 1.19 0.15 -0.51
N VAL A 54 0.56 -0.68 0.33
CA VAL A 54 0.72 -0.59 1.79
C VAL A 54 1.95 -1.42 2.19
N ARG A 55 2.97 -0.76 2.76
CA ARG A 55 4.19 -1.42 3.22
C ARG A 55 4.12 -1.76 4.70
N PHE A 56 4.63 -2.93 5.07
CA PHE A 56 4.70 -3.41 6.44
C PHE A 56 6.15 -3.42 6.91
N ARG A 57 6.43 -2.90 8.10
CA ARG A 57 7.72 -2.96 8.78
C ARG A 57 7.49 -3.19 10.26
N GLU A 58 7.93 -4.33 10.75
CA GLU A 58 7.89 -4.65 12.18
C GLU A 58 9.16 -4.12 12.84
N HIS A 59 8.98 -3.49 14.01
CA HIS A 59 10.06 -3.03 14.85
C HIS A 59 9.77 -3.55 16.25
N MET A 60 10.76 -4.15 16.90
CA MET A 60 10.71 -4.23 18.35
C MET A 60 10.78 -2.78 18.84
N GLY A 61 9.80 -2.35 19.63
CA GLY A 61 9.84 -1.03 20.26
C GLY A 61 11.10 -0.87 21.13
N PRO A 62 11.34 0.29 21.75
CA PRO A 62 12.38 0.35 22.77
C PRO A 62 12.09 -0.73 23.82
N ASP A 63 13.10 -1.56 24.13
CA ASP A 63 13.06 -2.51 25.25
C ASP A 63 12.67 -1.80 26.56
#